data_AF-A0A7C5SNE1-F1
#
_entry.id   AF-A0A7C5SNE1-F1
#
_cell.length_a   1.000
_cell.length_b   1.000
_cell.length_c   1.000
_cell.angle_alpha   90.00
_cell.angle_beta   90.00
_cell.angle_gamma   90.00
#
_symmetry.space_group_name_H-M   'P 1'
#
loop_
_entity.id
_entity.type
_entity.pdbx_description
1 polymer ?
#
loop_
_entity_poly.entity_id
_entity_poly.type
_entity_poly.pdbx_seq_one_letter_code
_entity_poly.pdbx_strand_id
1 'polypeptide(L)'
;MLDIHPNLMLFVLVVFLLLIFLLNTLLFKPLLTFIDQREKSINADLEATKKLTGNSDELHAKADEVVNRAKSEAMQIKQKAFEEAKLLASSKVETKQKELEKTYQEFLETLVVEKQSLKNTLLSQMPLLKEGLKAKFSKL
;
A
#
# COMPACT_ATOMS: atom_id res chain seq x y z
N MET A 1 -43.50 -82.06 38.22
CA MET A 1 -42.85 -82.71 37.06
C MET A 1 -42.71 -81.64 36.00
N LEU A 2 -41.50 -81.38 35.53
CA LEU A 2 -41.29 -80.48 34.39
C LEU A 2 -41.57 -81.34 33.14
N ASP A 3 -42.80 -81.27 32.62
CA ASP A 3 -43.12 -81.90 31.33
C ASP A 3 -42.45 -81.06 30.23
N ILE A 4 -41.17 -81.36 29.99
CA ILE A 4 -40.41 -80.78 28.91
C ILE A 4 -40.93 -81.43 27.64
N HIS A 5 -41.70 -80.68 26.85
CA HIS A 5 -42.10 -81.08 25.50
C HIS A 5 -41.05 -80.54 24.50
N PRO A 6 -40.17 -81.38 23.93
CA PRO A 6 -39.11 -80.94 23.02
C PRO A 6 -39.65 -80.18 21.81
N ASN A 7 -40.86 -80.53 21.36
CA ASN A 7 -41.55 -79.87 20.25
C ASN A 7 -41.91 -78.40 20.56
N LEU A 8 -42.34 -78.11 21.80
CA LEU A 8 -42.63 -76.72 22.21
C LEU A 8 -41.35 -75.91 22.31
N MET A 9 -40.26 -76.51 22.81
CA MET A 9 -38.95 -75.86 22.90
C MET A 9 -38.41 -75.50 21.51
N LEU A 10 -38.52 -76.43 20.55
CA LEU A 10 -38.11 -76.19 19.16
C LEU A 10 -38.95 -75.07 18.52
N PHE A 11 -40.26 -75.06 18.75
CA PHE A 11 -41.14 -74.01 18.24
C PHE A 11 -40.78 -72.63 18.81
N VAL A 12 -40.58 -72.53 20.12
CA VAL A 12 -40.15 -71.29 20.79
C VAL A 12 -38.79 -70.81 20.27
N LEU A 13 -37.85 -71.73 20.03
CA LEU A 13 -36.54 -71.41 19.44
C LEU A 13 -36.70 -70.80 18.03
N VAL A 14 -37.54 -71.39 17.18
CA VAL A 14 -37.79 -70.88 15.83
C VAL A 14 -38.43 -69.49 15.87
N VAL A 15 -39.44 -69.29 16.74
CA VAL A 15 -40.09 -67.98 16.92
C VAL A 15 -39.10 -66.94 17.46
N PHE A 16 -38.23 -67.32 18.39
CA PHE A 16 -37.20 -66.43 18.94
C PHE A 16 -36.16 -66.02 17.88
N LEU A 17 -35.70 -66.96 17.05
CA LEU A 17 -34.78 -66.66 15.95
C LEU A 17 -35.45 -65.77 14.88
N LEU A 18 -36.71 -66.02 14.55
CA LEU A 18 -37.48 -65.14 13.66
C LEU A 18 -37.63 -63.73 14.24
N LEU A 19 -37.90 -63.61 15.54
CA LEU A 19 -38.00 -62.33 16.22
C LEU A 19 -36.67 -61.57 16.17
N ILE A 20 -35.55 -62.23 16.45
CA ILE A 20 -34.21 -61.62 16.35
C ILE A 20 -33.96 -61.12 14.93
N PHE A 21 -34.26 -61.93 13.92
CA PHE A 21 -34.07 -61.53 12.53
C PHE A 21 -34.89 -60.29 12.16
N LEU A 22 -36.15 -60.25 12.60
CA LEU A 22 -37.05 -59.13 12.36
C LEU A 22 -36.57 -57.86 13.09
N LEU A 23 -36.15 -57.99 14.35
CA LEU A 23 -35.66 -56.89 15.18
C LEU A 23 -34.31 -56.33 14.70
N ASN A 24 -33.42 -57.20 14.18
CA ASN A 24 -32.16 -56.80 13.56
C ASN A 24 -32.40 -55.83 12.39
N THR A 25 -33.39 -56.14 11.55
CA THR A 25 -33.68 -55.34 10.36
C THR A 25 -34.50 -54.09 10.67
N LEU A 26 -35.48 -54.18 11.57
CA LEU A 26 -36.38 -53.07 11.89
C LEU A 26 -35.81 -52.06 12.89
N LEU A 27 -34.93 -52.49 13.81
CA LEU A 27 -34.58 -51.69 14.99
C LEU A 27 -33.07 -51.50 15.14
N PHE A 28 -32.29 -52.59 15.17
CA PHE A 28 -30.85 -52.48 15.42
C PHE A 28 -30.10 -51.79 14.28
N LYS A 29 -30.38 -52.16 13.02
CA LYS A 29 -29.78 -51.49 11.85
C LYS A 29 -30.06 -49.98 11.82
N PRO A 30 -31.32 -49.51 11.82
CA PRO A 30 -31.58 -48.07 11.76
C PRO A 30 -31.04 -47.32 12.98
N LEU A 31 -31.09 -47.91 14.18
CA LEU A 31 -30.54 -47.29 15.39
C LEU A 31 -29.02 -47.10 15.29
N LEU A 32 -28.29 -48.12 14.88
CA LEU A 32 -26.84 -48.04 14.71
C LEU A 32 -26.45 -47.07 13.59
N THR A 33 -27.19 -47.07 12.47
CA THR A 33 -27.00 -46.08 11.40
C THR A 33 -27.21 -44.65 11.89
N PHE A 34 -28.22 -44.41 12.74
CA PHE A 34 -28.45 -43.08 13.29
C PHE A 34 -27.31 -42.63 14.22
N ILE A 35 -26.77 -43.54 15.04
CA ILE A 35 -25.62 -43.25 15.90
C ILE A 35 -24.37 -42.92 15.05
N ASP A 36 -24.07 -43.73 14.04
CA ASP A 36 -22.93 -43.51 13.14
C ASP A 36 -23.08 -42.22 12.32
N GLN A 37 -24.28 -41.92 11.83
CA GLN A 37 -24.56 -40.65 11.14
C GLN A 37 -24.32 -39.44 12.05
N ARG A 38 -24.78 -39.53 13.30
CA ARG A 38 -24.58 -38.46 14.28
C ARG A 38 -23.11 -38.29 14.62
N GLU A 39 -22.38 -39.37 14.83
CA GLU A 39 -20.93 -39.33 15.08
C GLU A 39 -20.17 -38.71 13.89
N LYS A 40 -20.50 -39.12 12.66
CA LYS A 40 -19.93 -38.54 11.43
C LYS A 40 -20.24 -37.05 11.30
N SER A 41 -21.48 -36.64 11.56
CA SER A 41 -21.87 -35.23 11.49
C SER A 41 -21.08 -34.40 12.49
N ILE A 42 -20.97 -34.84 13.75
CA ILE A 42 -20.23 -34.12 14.80
C ILE A 42 -18.74 -34.00 14.43
N ASN A 43 -18.14 -35.08 13.93
CA ASN A 43 -16.73 -35.04 13.50
C ASN A 43 -16.52 -34.10 12.31
N ALA A 44 -17.44 -34.11 11.34
CA ALA A 44 -17.39 -33.21 10.19
C ALA A 44 -17.53 -31.73 10.62
N ASP A 45 -18.46 -31.42 11.52
CA ASP A 45 -18.67 -30.06 12.04
C ASP A 45 -17.45 -29.56 12.83
N LEU A 46 -16.82 -30.43 13.63
CA LEU A 46 -15.56 -30.12 14.34
C LEU A 46 -14.41 -29.84 13.37
N GLU A 47 -14.26 -30.65 12.32
CA GLU A 47 -13.22 -30.46 11.31
C GLU A 47 -13.45 -29.17 10.50
N ALA A 48 -14.70 -28.90 10.11
CA ALA A 48 -15.06 -27.67 9.42
C ALA A 48 -14.77 -26.44 10.29
N THR A 49 -15.11 -26.47 11.57
CA THR A 49 -14.83 -25.38 12.53
C THR A 49 -13.33 -25.14 12.69
N LYS A 50 -12.52 -26.19 12.79
CA LYS A 50 -11.05 -26.09 12.84
C LYS A 50 -10.46 -25.50 11.56
N LYS A 51 -10.97 -25.92 10.40
CA LYS A 51 -10.54 -25.37 9.10
C LYS A 51 -10.91 -23.89 8.95
N LEU A 52 -12.12 -23.50 9.35
CA LEU A 52 -12.57 -22.11 9.28
C LEU A 52 -11.75 -21.19 10.20
N THR A 53 -11.46 -21.63 11.43
CA THR A 53 -10.63 -20.87 12.38
C THR A 53 -9.19 -20.73 11.88
N GLY A 54 -8.56 -21.83 11.43
CA GLY A 54 -7.21 -21.78 10.86
C GLY A 54 -7.11 -20.88 9.62
N ASN A 55 -8.10 -20.95 8.73
CA ASN A 55 -8.16 -20.07 7.56
C ASN A 55 -8.36 -18.60 7.94
N SER A 56 -9.12 -18.30 9.01
CA SER A 56 -9.34 -16.94 9.48
C SER A 56 -8.04 -16.32 9.99
N ASP A 57 -7.28 -17.05 10.80
CA ASP A 57 -6.00 -16.59 11.34
C ASP A 57 -4.98 -16.37 10.22
N GLU A 58 -4.92 -17.26 9.22
CA GLU A 58 -4.09 -17.07 8.03
C GLU A 58 -4.50 -15.84 7.20
N LEU A 59 -5.80 -15.60 7.04
CA LEU A 59 -6.30 -14.43 6.31
C LEU A 59 -5.97 -13.13 7.07
N HIS A 60 -6.08 -13.11 8.39
CA HIS A 60 -5.66 -11.98 9.22
C HIS A 60 -4.16 -11.72 9.10
N ALA A 61 -3.32 -12.76 9.20
CA ALA A 61 -1.88 -12.62 9.05
C ALA A 61 -1.49 -12.06 7.67
N LYS A 62 -2.12 -12.54 6.59
CA LYS A 62 -1.91 -12.01 5.23
C LYS A 62 -2.37 -10.56 5.11
N ALA A 63 -3.49 -10.20 5.71
CA ALA A 63 -3.99 -8.83 5.70
C ALA A 63 -3.00 -7.87 6.41
N ASP A 64 -2.52 -8.26 7.60
CA ASP A 64 -1.53 -7.47 8.34
C ASP A 64 -0.21 -7.33 7.58
N GLU A 65 0.25 -8.39 6.91
CA GLU A 65 1.44 -8.34 6.06
C GLU A 65 1.27 -7.35 4.90
N VAL A 66 0.12 -7.40 4.21
CA VAL A 66 -0.21 -6.48 3.10
C VAL A 66 -0.26 -5.04 3.60
N VAL A 67 -0.90 -4.78 4.74
CA VAL A 67 -0.98 -3.42 5.32
C VAL A 67 0.42 -2.90 5.70
N ASN A 68 1.26 -3.74 6.30
CA ASN A 68 2.61 -3.35 6.69
C ASN A 68 3.50 -3.08 5.48
N ARG A 69 3.40 -3.91 4.43
CA ARG A 69 4.11 -3.70 3.16
C ARG A 69 3.65 -2.41 2.48
N ALA A 70 2.35 -2.17 2.38
CA ALA A 70 1.80 -0.93 1.83
C ALA A 70 2.27 0.32 2.61
N LYS A 71 2.32 0.25 3.95
CA LYS A 71 2.87 1.34 4.78
C LYS A 71 4.35 1.60 4.49
N SER A 72 5.16 0.54 4.39
CA SER A 72 6.59 0.65 4.08
C SER A 72 6.82 1.25 2.69
N GLU A 73 6.08 0.79 1.68
CA GLU A 73 6.15 1.33 0.32
C GLU A 73 5.73 2.80 0.28
N ALA A 74 4.64 3.18 0.96
CA ALA A 74 4.20 4.57 1.04
C ALA A 74 5.25 5.47 1.71
N MET A 75 5.90 4.99 2.78
CA MET A 75 7.00 5.72 3.41
C MET A 75 8.19 5.89 2.46
N GLN A 76 8.56 4.85 1.72
CA GLN A 76 9.65 4.93 0.73
C GLN A 76 9.32 5.90 -0.41
N ILE A 77 8.10 5.87 -0.94
CA ILE A 77 7.64 6.79 -1.99
C ILE A 77 7.70 8.23 -1.48
N LYS A 78 7.20 8.48 -0.27
CA LYS A 78 7.25 9.81 0.34
C LYS A 78 8.69 10.29 0.53
N GLN A 79 9.58 9.41 1.03
CA GLN A 79 10.98 9.74 1.25
C GLN A 79 11.68 10.10 -0.07
N LYS A 80 11.49 9.28 -1.12
CA LYS A 80 12.03 9.54 -2.46
C LYS A 80 11.51 10.86 -3.04
N ALA A 81 10.20 11.11 -2.95
CA ALA A 81 9.61 12.36 -3.40
C ALA A 81 10.18 13.58 -2.67
N PHE A 82 10.43 13.48 -1.36
CA PHE A 82 11.09 14.54 -0.59
C PHE A 82 12.53 14.77 -1.01
N GLU A 83 13.30 13.71 -1.21
CA GLU A 83 14.70 13.79 -1.66
C GLU A 83 14.81 14.39 -3.07
N GLU A 84 13.97 13.93 -4.01
CA GLU A 84 13.88 14.48 -5.35
C GLU A 84 13.49 15.97 -5.33
N ALA A 85 12.47 16.33 -4.56
CA ALA A 85 12.05 17.73 -4.42
C ALA A 85 13.18 18.61 -3.85
N LYS A 86 13.91 18.12 -2.84
CA LYS A 86 15.06 18.83 -2.25
C LYS A 86 16.20 18.99 -3.25
N LEU A 87 16.48 17.95 -4.04
CA LEU A 87 17.54 17.99 -5.05
C LEU A 87 17.19 18.94 -6.19
N LEU A 88 15.93 18.93 -6.63
CA LEU A 88 15.41 19.82 -7.68
C LEU A 88 15.37 21.28 -7.21
N ALA A 89 15.00 21.53 -5.95
CA ALA A 89 15.07 22.87 -5.36
C ALA A 89 16.51 23.38 -5.28
N SER A 90 17.45 22.54 -4.81
CA SER A 90 18.87 22.90 -4.72
C SER A 90 19.46 23.20 -6.10
N SER A 91 19.16 22.36 -7.10
CA SER A 91 19.58 22.56 -8.48
C SER A 91 19.01 23.85 -9.09
N LYS A 92 17.72 24.17 -8.84
CA LYS A 92 17.12 25.43 -9.28
C LYS A 92 17.80 26.65 -8.65
N VAL A 93 18.10 26.60 -7.36
CA VAL A 93 18.81 27.68 -6.66
C VAL A 93 20.21 27.87 -7.26
N GLU A 94 20.96 26.79 -7.45
CA GLU A 94 22.30 26.85 -8.04
C GLU A 94 22.27 27.42 -9.47
N THR A 95 21.29 26.99 -10.28
CA THR A 95 21.12 27.48 -11.65
C THR A 95 20.80 28.98 -11.66
N LYS A 96 19.89 29.43 -10.77
CA LYS A 96 19.55 30.84 -10.64
C LYS A 96 20.71 31.69 -10.13
N GLN A 97 21.53 31.17 -9.23
CA GLN A 97 22.75 31.85 -8.80
C GLN A 97 23.75 32.01 -9.95
N LYS A 98 23.95 30.96 -10.76
CA LYS A 98 24.83 31.02 -11.95
C LYS A 98 24.30 32.00 -13.00
N GLU A 99 22.99 32.00 -13.25
CA GLU A 99 22.36 32.98 -14.14
C GLU A 99 22.55 34.41 -13.62
N LEU A 100 22.33 34.65 -12.32
CA LEU A 100 22.51 35.96 -11.70
C LEU A 100 23.95 36.45 -11.79
N GLU A 101 24.93 35.58 -11.51
CA GLU A 101 26.34 35.91 -11.64
C GLU A 101 26.68 36.28 -13.09
N LYS A 102 26.19 35.50 -14.06
CA LYS A 102 26.39 35.81 -15.49
C LYS A 102 25.80 37.16 -15.87
N THR A 103 24.55 37.43 -15.49
CA THR A 103 23.89 38.72 -15.76
C THR A 103 24.61 39.87 -15.06
N TYR A 104 25.15 39.65 -13.87
CA TYR A 104 25.94 40.65 -13.16
C TYR A 104 27.25 40.98 -13.89
N GLN A 105 27.97 39.97 -14.40
CA GLN A 105 29.16 40.19 -15.22
C GLN A 105 28.83 40.95 -16.52
N GLU A 106 27.76 40.55 -17.22
CA GLU A 106 27.29 41.25 -18.43
C GLU A 106 26.91 42.72 -18.14
N PHE A 107 26.29 42.98 -16.99
CA PHE A 107 25.97 44.34 -16.54
C PHE A 107 27.24 45.17 -16.28
N LEU A 108 28.26 44.58 -15.63
CA LEU A 108 29.54 45.26 -15.39
C LEU A 108 30.25 45.62 -16.70
N GLU A 109 30.29 44.70 -17.67
CA GLU A 109 30.85 44.97 -19.00
C GLU A 109 30.11 46.11 -19.70
N THR A 110 28.77 46.07 -19.70
CA THR A 110 27.92 47.12 -20.27
C THR A 110 28.18 48.48 -19.60
N LEU A 111 28.32 48.51 -18.27
CA LEU A 111 28.57 49.72 -17.51
C LEU A 111 29.94 50.35 -17.84
N VAL A 112 30.96 49.53 -18.09
CA VAL A 112 32.27 50.00 -18.56
C VAL A 112 32.15 50.63 -19.95
N VAL A 113 31.42 49.98 -20.87
CA VAL A 113 31.20 50.50 -22.23
C VAL A 113 30.41 51.81 -22.19
N GLU A 114 29.33 51.88 -21.42
CA GLU A 114 28.51 53.09 -21.25
C GLU A 114 29.33 54.24 -20.65
N LYS A 115 30.17 53.97 -19.64
CA LYS A 115 31.06 54.98 -19.06
C LYS A 115 32.05 55.52 -20.09
N GLN A 116 32.62 54.65 -20.93
CA GLN A 116 33.54 55.05 -22.00
C GLN A 116 32.81 55.90 -23.06
N SER A 117 31.61 55.48 -23.47
CA SER A 117 30.75 56.21 -24.41
C SER A 117 30.33 57.59 -23.88
N LEU A 118 29.92 57.66 -22.61
CA LEU A 118 29.58 58.92 -21.94
C LEU A 118 30.78 59.86 -21.89
N LYS A 119 31.97 59.35 -21.54
CA LYS A 119 33.20 60.15 -21.54
C LYS A 119 33.52 60.71 -22.93
N ASN A 120 33.41 59.88 -23.98
CA ASN A 120 33.65 60.31 -25.35
C ASN A 120 32.62 61.37 -25.81
N THR A 121 31.36 61.18 -25.44
CA THR A 121 30.27 62.15 -25.70
C THR A 121 30.52 63.47 -24.96
N LEU A 122 30.96 63.42 -23.70
CA LEU A 122 31.30 64.63 -22.94
C LEU A 122 32.45 65.40 -23.58
N LEU A 123 33.49 64.68 -24.05
CA LEU A 123 34.65 65.27 -24.72
C LEU A 123 34.25 65.91 -26.07
N SER A 124 33.36 65.27 -26.83
CA SER A 124 32.89 65.83 -28.11
C SER A 124 31.96 67.04 -27.93
N GLN A 125 31.19 67.09 -26.84
CA GLN A 125 30.33 68.22 -26.49
C GLN A 125 31.05 69.32 -25.69
N MET A 126 32.29 69.08 -25.24
CA MET A 126 33.10 70.05 -24.49
C MET A 126 33.25 71.42 -25.18
N PRO A 127 33.40 71.52 -26.53
CA PRO A 127 33.45 72.81 -27.22
C PRO A 127 32.14 73.58 -27.14
N LEU A 128 31.00 72.90 -27.33
CA LEU A 128 29.65 73.49 -27.22
C LEU A 128 29.35 73.94 -25.79
N LEU A 129 29.76 73.15 -24.79
CA LEU A 129 29.68 73.53 -23.38
C LEU A 129 30.56 74.75 -23.06
N LYS A 130 31.77 74.82 -23.62
CA LYS A 130 32.66 75.99 -23.49
C LYS A 130 32.04 77.24 -24.12
N GLU A 131 31.44 77.13 -25.30
CA GLU A 131 30.75 78.26 -25.94
C GLU A 131 29.52 78.70 -25.14
N GLY A 132 28.69 77.77 -24.65
CA GLY A 132 27.54 78.07 -23.81
C GLY A 132 27.92 78.73 -22.49
N LEU A 133 29.00 78.28 -21.85
CA LEU A 133 29.57 78.92 -20.65
C LEU A 133 30.11 80.31 -20.97
N LYS A 134 30.90 80.45 -22.05
CA LYS A 134 31.45 81.75 -22.47
C LYS A 134 30.34 82.76 -22.78
N ALA A 135 29.25 82.32 -23.43
CA ALA A 135 28.09 83.15 -23.72
C ALA A 135 27.29 83.58 -22.48
N LYS A 136 27.29 82.76 -21.41
CA LYS A 136 26.71 83.15 -20.11
C LYS A 136 27.62 84.10 -19.33
N PHE A 137 28.93 83.88 -19.35
CA PHE A 137 29.91 84.76 -18.68
C PHE A 137 30.17 86.07 -19.42
N SER A 138 29.96 86.15 -20.74
CA SER A 138 30.04 87.41 -21.49
C SER A 138 28.75 88.25 -21.42
N LYS A 139 27.70 87.71 -20.80
CA LYS A 139 26.43 88.41 -20.51
C LYS A 139 26.34 88.88 -19.06
N LEU A 140 27.36 88.60 -18.23
CA LEU A 140 27.67 89.34 -17.01
C LEU A 140 28.71 90.41 -17.33
#